data_AF-A0A9D4FN51-F1
#
_entry.id   AF-A0A9D4FN51-F1
#
_cell.length_a   1.000
_cell.length_b   1.000
_cell.length_c   1.000
_cell.angle_alpha   90.00
_cell.angle_beta   90.00
_cell.angle_gamma   90.00
#
_symmetry.space_group_name_H-M   'P 1'
#
loop_
_entity.id
_entity.type
_entity.pdbx_description
1 polymer ?
#
loop_
_entity_poly.entity_id
_entity_poly.type
_entity_poly.pdbx_seq_one_letter_code
_entity_poly.pdbx_strand_id
1 'polypeptide(L)'
;MFIVTISMFIDRKKLVLFGQLCRLPNQYLAKQVFINRLVRYLNNDKQTKGFVPEIYRLLHKYQLQSCLDGYLESGLFPSKKAWKQMLQRSVSAPEHHRQLESIRDVCPTLNLDDVLHVNKPSSLWQISRISPKL
;
A
#
# COMPACT_ATOMS: atom_id res chain seq x y z
N MET A 1 -3.05 18.26 4.49
CA MET A 1 -2.19 17.14 4.93
C MET A 1 -2.94 15.84 4.61
N PHE A 2 -2.34 14.88 3.90
CA PHE A 2 -3.00 13.64 3.47
C PHE A 2 -3.08 12.65 4.66
N ILE A 3 -4.29 12.30 5.13
CA ILE A 3 -4.44 11.21 6.10
C ILE A 3 -4.25 9.90 5.33
N VAL A 4 -3.06 9.32 5.42
CA VAL A 4 -2.77 7.99 4.87
C VAL A 4 -3.18 6.99 5.94
N THR A 5 -4.14 6.12 5.66
CA THR A 5 -4.44 5.03 6.60
C THR A 5 -3.26 4.09 6.75
N ILE A 6 -3.13 3.47 7.92
CA ILE A 6 -2.13 2.43 8.18
C ILE A 6 -2.21 1.33 7.11
N SER A 7 -3.43 0.98 6.67
CA SER A 7 -3.68 0.01 5.59
C SER A 7 -3.04 0.45 4.26
N MET A 8 -3.28 1.69 3.80
CA MET A 8 -2.62 2.21 2.59
C MET A 8 -1.10 2.23 2.71
N PHE A 9 -0.58 2.58 3.90
CA PHE A 9 0.86 2.61 4.12
C PHE A 9 1.46 1.21 3.98
N ILE A 10 0.83 0.20 4.57
CA ILE A 10 1.21 -1.21 4.46
C ILE A 10 1.13 -1.67 3.00
N ASP A 11 0.01 -1.39 2.33
CA ASP A 11 -0.20 -1.75 0.92
C ASP A 11 0.88 -1.14 0.03
N ARG A 12 1.20 0.15 0.24
CA ARG A 12 2.29 0.84 -0.47
C ARG A 12 3.63 0.16 -0.24
N LYS A 13 3.95 -0.26 1.00
CA LYS A 13 5.22 -0.93 1.30
C LYS A 13 5.30 -2.30 0.62
N LYS A 14 4.21 -3.06 0.58
CA LYS A 14 4.13 -4.33 -0.15
C LYS A 14 4.35 -4.14 -1.66
N LEU A 15 3.72 -3.12 -2.25
CA LEU A 15 3.89 -2.78 -3.66
C LEU A 15 5.31 -2.26 -3.99
N VAL A 16 5.96 -1.56 -3.06
CA VAL A 16 7.37 -1.17 -3.19
C VAL A 16 8.27 -2.41 -3.23
N LEU A 17 8.06 -3.38 -2.32
CA LEU A 17 8.79 -4.64 -2.29
C LEU A 17 8.60 -5.43 -3.59
N PHE A 18 7.36 -5.55 -4.07
CA PHE A 18 7.06 -6.19 -5.36
C PHE A 18 7.90 -5.60 -6.50
N GLY A 19 7.89 -4.27 -6.67
CA GLY A 19 8.68 -3.65 -7.72
C GLY A 19 10.19 -3.84 -7.54
N GLN A 20 10.69 -3.95 -6.30
CA GLN A 20 12.10 -4.27 -6.04
C GLN A 20 12.44 -5.69 -6.49
N LEU A 21 11.58 -6.67 -6.22
CA LEU A 21 11.77 -8.06 -6.65
C LEU A 21 11.78 -8.18 -8.18
N CYS A 22 10.88 -7.51 -8.89
CA CYS A 22 10.84 -7.52 -10.36
C CYS A 22 12.13 -6.95 -10.98
N ARG A 23 12.71 -5.90 -10.38
CA ARG A 23 13.94 -5.23 -10.86
C ARG A 23 15.24 -5.90 -10.43
N LEU A 24 15.20 -6.84 -9.48
CA LEU A 24 16.41 -7.50 -8.99
C LEU A 24 17.09 -8.28 -10.15
N PRO A 25 18.41 -8.43 -10.19
CA PRO A 25 19.04 -9.32 -11.18
C PRO A 25 18.65 -10.80 -10.94
N ASN A 26 18.64 -11.62 -12.00
CA ASN A 26 18.21 -13.03 -11.91
C ASN A 26 19.20 -13.92 -11.12
N GLN A 27 20.42 -13.45 -10.86
CA GLN A 27 21.42 -14.14 -10.04
C GLN A 27 21.00 -14.24 -8.56
N TYR A 28 20.06 -13.40 -8.11
CA TYR A 28 19.63 -13.39 -6.71
C TYR A 28 18.54 -14.43 -6.46
N LEU A 29 18.77 -15.31 -5.49
CA LEU A 29 17.83 -16.35 -5.07
C LEU A 29 16.44 -15.80 -4.75
N ALA A 30 16.37 -14.62 -4.12
CA ALA A 30 15.10 -13.97 -3.79
C ALA A 30 14.22 -13.72 -5.03
N LYS A 31 14.81 -13.32 -6.16
CA LYS A 31 14.08 -13.15 -7.42
C LYS A 31 13.66 -14.49 -8.01
N GLN A 32 14.54 -15.48 -7.99
CA GLN A 32 14.23 -16.82 -8.51
C GLN A 32 13.06 -17.45 -7.76
N VAL A 33 13.07 -17.39 -6.44
CA VAL A 33 11.96 -17.87 -5.59
C VAL A 33 10.68 -17.08 -5.87
N PHE A 34 10.77 -15.76 -6.00
CA PHE A 34 9.62 -14.93 -6.34
C PHE A 34 9.01 -15.31 -7.70
N ILE A 35 9.82 -15.42 -8.75
CA ILE A 35 9.36 -15.83 -10.09
C ILE A 35 8.74 -17.21 -10.05
N ASN A 36 9.38 -18.18 -9.39
CA ASN A 36 8.83 -19.53 -9.28
C ASN A 36 7.44 -19.53 -8.62
N ARG A 37 7.27 -18.79 -7.53
CA ARG A 37 5.97 -18.64 -6.85
C ARG A 37 4.94 -17.92 -7.72
N LEU A 38 5.36 -16.90 -8.46
CA LEU A 38 4.51 -16.16 -9.40
C LEU A 38 3.99 -17.07 -10.51
N VAL A 39 4.88 -17.85 -11.14
CA VAL A 39 4.51 -18.81 -12.19
C VAL A 39 3.59 -19.89 -11.65
N ARG A 40 3.87 -20.45 -10.47
CA ARG A 40 2.96 -21.42 -9.83
C ARG A 40 1.56 -20.83 -9.60
N TYR A 41 1.49 -19.60 -9.10
CA TYR A 41 0.21 -18.92 -8.87
C TYR A 41 -0.56 -18.71 -10.18
N LEU A 42 0.13 -18.26 -11.22
CA LEU A 42 -0.44 -18.08 -12.56
C LEU A 42 -0.95 -19.39 -13.17
N ASN A 43 -0.30 -20.51 -12.86
CA ASN A 43 -0.73 -21.85 -13.27
C ASN A 43 -1.84 -22.44 -12.37
N ASN A 44 -2.54 -21.60 -11.60
CA ASN A 44 -3.65 -21.99 -10.72
C ASN A 44 -3.28 -23.04 -9.65
N ASP A 45 -2.03 -23.05 -9.19
CA ASP A 45 -1.64 -23.88 -8.06
C ASP A 45 -2.31 -23.40 -6.78
N LYS A 46 -3.32 -24.15 -6.33
CA LYS A 46 -4.13 -23.87 -5.13
C LYS A 46 -3.32 -23.81 -3.82
N GLN A 47 -2.06 -24.25 -3.82
CA GLN A 47 -1.19 -24.18 -2.66
C GLN A 47 -0.45 -22.83 -2.54
N THR A 48 -0.54 -21.96 -3.53
CA THR A 48 0.13 -20.65 -3.50
C THR A 48 -0.57 -19.70 -2.53
N LYS A 49 0.00 -19.56 -1.34
CA LYS A 49 -0.44 -18.63 -0.28
C LYS A 49 0.59 -17.54 -0.01
N GLY A 50 0.15 -16.44 0.61
CA GLY A 50 1.02 -15.37 1.09
C GLY A 50 1.22 -14.24 0.09
N PHE A 51 2.48 -13.83 -0.11
CA PHE A 51 2.82 -12.58 -0.79
C PHE A 51 2.28 -12.47 -2.23
N VAL A 52 2.40 -13.50 -3.06
CA VAL A 52 2.03 -13.43 -4.50
C VAL A 52 0.52 -13.20 -4.70
N PRO A 53 -0.39 -14.01 -4.12
CA PRO A 53 -1.83 -13.73 -4.18
C PRO A 53 -2.18 -12.33 -3.65
N GLU A 54 -1.53 -11.91 -2.57
CA GLU A 54 -1.77 -10.60 -1.98
C GLU A 54 -1.35 -9.46 -2.92
N ILE A 55 -0.20 -9.57 -3.58
CA ILE A 55 0.23 -8.59 -4.58
C ILE A 55 -0.76 -8.54 -5.74
N TYR A 56 -1.25 -9.67 -6.24
CA TYR A 56 -2.28 -9.69 -7.28
C TYR A 56 -3.52 -8.90 -6.88
N ARG A 57 -4.02 -9.12 -5.65
CA ARG A 57 -5.15 -8.36 -5.09
C ARG A 57 -4.86 -6.87 -5.00
N LEU A 58 -3.65 -6.49 -4.58
CA LEU A 58 -3.26 -5.08 -4.47
C LEU A 58 -3.11 -4.40 -5.84
N LEU A 59 -2.51 -5.09 -6.81
CA LEU A 59 -2.42 -4.58 -8.18
C LEU A 59 -3.82 -4.34 -8.76
N HIS A 60 -4.77 -5.23 -8.50
CA HIS A 60 -6.16 -5.02 -8.89
C HIS A 60 -6.81 -3.84 -8.14
N LYS A 61 -6.63 -3.78 -6.82
CA LYS A 61 -7.18 -2.71 -5.95
C LYS A 61 -6.76 -1.31 -6.44
N TYR A 62 -5.52 -1.17 -6.91
CA TYR A 62 -4.94 0.12 -7.31
C TYR A 62 -4.84 0.31 -8.84
N GLN A 63 -5.47 -0.56 -9.63
CA GLN A 63 -5.47 -0.49 -11.10
C GLN A 63 -4.05 -0.48 -11.71
N LEU A 64 -3.18 -1.36 -11.22
CA LEU A 64 -1.77 -1.50 -11.62
C LEU A 64 -1.49 -2.83 -12.33
N GLN A 65 -2.52 -3.56 -12.79
CA GLN A 65 -2.38 -4.88 -13.41
C GLN A 65 -1.45 -4.85 -14.63
N SER A 66 -1.58 -3.81 -15.47
CA SER A 66 -0.77 -3.62 -16.67
C SER A 66 0.74 -3.59 -16.42
N CYS A 67 1.17 -3.25 -15.20
CA CYS A 67 2.60 -3.30 -14.84
C CYS A 67 3.10 -4.74 -14.71
N LEU A 68 2.26 -5.63 -14.20
CA LEU A 68 2.58 -7.05 -14.10
C LEU A 68 2.48 -7.70 -15.47
N ASP A 69 1.44 -7.39 -16.25
CA ASP A 69 1.26 -7.94 -17.60
C ASP A 69 2.46 -7.57 -18.49
N GLY A 70 2.82 -6.29 -18.54
CA GLY A 70 4.00 -5.84 -19.28
C GLY A 70 5.32 -6.45 -18.78
N TYR A 71 5.42 -6.76 -17.47
CA TYR A 71 6.58 -7.47 -16.92
C TYR A 71 6.62 -8.94 -17.33
N LEU A 72 5.48 -9.62 -17.38
CA LEU A 72 5.38 -11.01 -17.82
C LEU A 72 5.70 -11.14 -19.32
N GLU A 73 5.30 -10.17 -20.13
CA GLU A 73 5.56 -10.14 -21.56
C GLU A 73 7.01 -9.78 -21.90
N SER A 74 7.57 -8.74 -21.28
CA SER A 74 8.88 -8.18 -21.67
C SER A 74 10.03 -8.56 -20.74
N GLY A 75 9.74 -9.07 -19.54
CA GLY A 75 10.72 -9.22 -18.45
C GLY A 75 11.21 -7.89 -17.87
N LEU A 76 10.74 -6.75 -18.38
CA LEU A 76 11.14 -5.41 -17.96
C LEU A 76 10.10 -4.82 -17.02
N PHE A 77 10.57 -4.23 -15.92
CA PHE A 77 9.72 -3.56 -14.94
C PHE A 77 10.01 -2.06 -14.93
N PRO A 78 9.02 -1.18 -14.68
CA PRO A 78 9.24 0.25 -14.57
C PRO A 78 10.40 0.61 -13.63
N SER A 79 11.16 1.65 -14.00
CA SER A 79 12.26 2.16 -13.17
C SER A 79 11.79 2.50 -11.76
N LYS A 80 12.70 2.51 -10.78
CA LYS A 80 12.37 2.83 -9.38
C LYS A 80 11.63 4.17 -9.25
N LYS A 81 12.04 5.18 -10.03
CA LYS A 81 11.41 6.51 -10.07
C LYS A 81 10.00 6.45 -10.66
N ALA A 82 9.85 5.82 -11.83
CA ALA A 82 8.55 5.67 -12.49
C ALA A 82 7.56 4.89 -11.60
N TRP A 83 7.99 3.77 -11.04
CA TRP A 83 7.16 2.97 -10.13
C TRP A 83 6.70 3.76 -8.91
N LYS A 84 7.61 4.53 -8.28
CA LYS A 84 7.25 5.36 -7.12
C LYS A 84 6.20 6.42 -7.47
N GLN A 85 6.30 7.02 -8.66
CA GLN A 85 5.32 8.00 -9.15
C GLN A 85 3.96 7.35 -9.41
N MET A 86 3.94 6.17 -10.03
CA MET A 86 2.71 5.41 -10.26
C MET A 86 2.02 5.07 -8.94
N LEU A 87 2.75 4.54 -7.96
CA LEU A 87 2.21 4.26 -6.62
C LEU A 87 1.67 5.51 -5.94
N GLN A 88 2.34 6.65 -6.07
CA GLN A 88 1.86 7.89 -5.47
C GLN A 88 0.52 8.33 -6.08
N ARG A 89 0.34 8.16 -7.39
CA ARG A 89 -0.92 8.48 -8.07
C ARG A 89 -2.02 7.50 -7.69
N SER A 90 -1.77 6.20 -7.81
CA SER A 90 -2.80 5.17 -7.62
C SER A 90 -3.20 4.95 -6.16
N VAL A 91 -2.23 4.96 -5.24
CA VAL A 91 -2.52 4.70 -3.82
C VAL A 91 -3.12 5.92 -3.15
N SER A 92 -2.73 7.15 -3.52
CA SER A 92 -3.22 8.38 -2.85
C SER A 92 -4.56 8.90 -3.39
N ALA A 93 -5.00 8.48 -4.58
CA ALA A 93 -6.20 9.00 -5.23
C ALA A 93 -7.57 8.65 -4.59
N PRO A 94 -7.83 7.47 -3.98
CA PRO A 94 -9.21 7.08 -3.66
C PRO A 94 -9.73 7.47 -2.27
N GLU A 95 -8.88 7.83 -1.30
CA GLU A 95 -9.29 7.96 0.12
C GLU A 95 -9.64 9.40 0.56
N HIS A 96 -9.66 10.37 -0.35
CA HIS A 96 -10.06 11.74 0.00
C HIS A 96 -11.55 11.90 0.29
N HIS A 97 -12.44 11.20 -0.42
CA HIS A 97 -13.89 11.37 -0.25
C HIS A 97 -14.50 10.51 0.87
N ARG A 98 -14.06 9.25 1.03
CA ARG A 98 -14.72 8.33 2.00
C ARG A 98 -14.35 8.56 3.46
N GLN A 99 -13.16 9.09 3.75
CA GLN A 99 -12.72 9.28 5.15
C GLN A 99 -13.25 10.56 5.77
N LEU A 100 -13.41 11.63 4.99
CA LEU A 100 -14.03 12.85 5.49
C LEU A 100 -15.50 12.61 5.91
N GLU A 101 -16.22 11.75 5.18
CA GLU A 101 -17.59 11.38 5.53
C GLU A 101 -17.66 10.42 6.72
N SER A 102 -16.80 9.39 6.76
CA SER A 102 -16.78 8.42 7.87
C SER A 102 -16.32 9.03 9.21
N ILE A 103 -15.38 9.97 9.22
CA ILE A 103 -14.90 10.61 10.46
C ILE A 103 -15.95 11.58 11.02
N ARG A 104 -16.71 12.27 10.13
CA ARG A 104 -17.80 13.16 10.51
C ARG A 104 -18.95 12.42 11.19
N ASP A 105 -19.24 11.19 10.76
CA ASP A 105 -20.30 10.35 11.34
C ASP A 105 -19.93 9.75 12.71
N VAL A 106 -18.65 9.45 12.94
CA VAL A 106 -18.21 8.75 14.17
C VAL A 106 -18.01 9.70 15.36
N CYS A 107 -17.68 10.98 15.12
CA CYS A 107 -17.48 11.96 16.18
C CYS A 107 -17.84 13.38 15.70
N PRO A 108 -19.08 13.85 15.94
CA PRO A 108 -19.48 15.20 15.57
C PRO A 108 -18.72 16.31 16.33
N THR A 109 -18.08 15.97 17.46
CA THR A 109 -17.40 16.93 18.35
C THR A 109 -15.89 17.00 18.13
N LEU A 110 -15.29 16.15 17.28
CA LEU A 110 -13.87 16.26 16.94
C LEU A 110 -13.68 17.39 15.93
N ASN A 111 -13.39 18.58 16.43
CA ASN A 111 -12.94 19.67 15.58
C ASN A 111 -11.51 19.35 15.11
N LEU A 112 -11.41 18.80 13.90
CA LEU A 112 -10.17 18.25 13.36
C LEU A 112 -9.07 19.32 13.22
N ASP A 113 -9.45 20.60 13.15
CA ASP A 113 -8.51 21.73 13.15
C ASP A 113 -7.66 21.79 14.42
N ASP A 114 -8.20 21.41 15.59
CA ASP A 114 -7.45 21.36 16.85
C ASP A 114 -6.41 20.23 16.87
N VAL A 115 -6.71 19.11 16.20
CA VAL A 115 -5.82 17.93 16.10
C VAL A 115 -4.72 18.17 15.05
N LEU A 116 -5.06 18.86 13.96
CA LEU A 116 -4.14 19.14 12.85
C LEU A 116 -3.16 20.28 13.17
N HIS A 117 -3.48 21.18 14.12
CA HIS A 117 -2.59 22.24 14.59
C HIS A 117 -1.61 21.82 15.69
N VAL A 118 -1.63 20.55 16.12
CA VAL A 118 -0.66 20.01 17.07
C VAL A 118 0.70 19.81 16.38
N ASN A 119 1.52 20.86 16.37
CA ASN A 119 2.90 20.86 15.84
C ASN A 119 3.89 19.97 16.63
N LYS A 120 3.44 19.27 17.68
CA LYS A 120 4.24 18.34 18.48
C LYS A 120 3.45 17.08 18.81
N PRO A 121 3.88 15.88 18.35
CA PRO A 121 3.20 14.61 18.62
C PRO A 121 2.93 14.35 20.11
N SER A 122 3.67 14.98 21.02
CA SER A 122 3.50 14.88 22.47
C SER A 122 2.11 15.29 22.97
N SER A 123 1.41 16.21 22.30
CA SER A 123 0.12 16.70 22.80
C SER A 123 -1.03 15.71 22.51
N LEU A 124 -0.90 14.88 21.48
CA LEU A 124 -1.86 13.80 21.19
C LEU A 124 -1.83 12.71 22.28
N TRP A 125 -0.63 12.41 22.80
CA TRP A 125 -0.45 11.49 23.93
C TRP A 125 -0.94 12.07 25.27
N GLN A 126 -1.13 13.40 25.37
CA GLN A 126 -1.74 14.03 26.55
C GLN A 126 -3.26 13.92 26.53
N ILE A 127 -3.90 14.01 25.36
CA ILE A 127 -5.36 13.87 25.23
C ILE A 127 -5.83 12.49 25.72
N SER A 128 -5.09 11.43 25.39
CA SER A 128 -5.35 10.07 25.85
C SER A 128 -5.11 9.86 27.35
N ARG A 129 -4.42 10.78 28.04
CA ARG A 129 -4.24 10.78 29.50
C ARG A 129 -5.36 11.50 30.26
N ILE A 130 -6.06 12.44 29.62
CA ILE A 130 -7.05 13.31 30.28
C ILE A 130 -8.42 12.64 30.38
N SER A 131 -8.70 11.63 29.53
CA SER A 131 -9.94 10.84 29.60
C SER A 131 -9.64 9.36 29.88
N PRO A 132 -9.36 8.99 31.15
CA PRO A 132 -9.04 7.60 31.51
C PRO A 132 -10.28 6.73 31.79
N LYS A 133 -11.47 7.11 31.32
CA LYS A 133 -12.69 6.33 31.56
C LYS A 133 -13.50 6.16 30.26
N LEU A 134 -13.36 4.98 29.66
CA LEU A 134 -14.54 4.24 29.19
C LEU A 134 -15.32 3.77 30.42
#